data_AF-A0A7C7H4J3-F1
#
_entry.id   AF-A0A7C7H4J3-F1
#
_cell.length_a   1.000
_cell.length_b   1.000
_cell.length_c   1.000
_cell.angle_alpha   90.00
_cell.angle_beta   90.00
_cell.angle_gamma   90.00
#
_symmetry.space_group_name_H-M   'P 1'
#
loop_
_entity.id
_entity.type
_entity.pdbx_description
1 polymer ?
#
loop_
_entity_poly.entity_id
_entity_poly.type
_entity_poly.pdbx_seq_one_letter_code
_entity_poly.pdbx_strand_id
1 'polypeptide(L)'
;MDVLNIIDIWDFILVPLYLGLIMLVGYFIKNKYISRYPEFKYLTWGLAVKCLGSMAFGLVYVFYYGGGDTTNYYKGAVALANLASHDFQGFWDIFFNNELSWKNFCLFNINIGYPPWYMWKDHVAFSVCRYSSVFAIIGFKSFWVMGMLTACFSYIGLWKLYRLFNMLYPGYSKGFGWTILFMPSLVFWGSGIMKDTFVLGAVCWVTMNFFQVFIRRKNLIINLFLLVMNVAIIISMKPYVLLSLIPGMLLWLHSAYMKQITHPMLKTIALPILVLVIGFAGYITFSNLSSTMGVYGDVDSAVKQAKIIQQDLLREEQYGGNNYYLGEIDGSLGNMLGIAPMAIFTALYRPMLWEIGSPTMVISVIENTILLLITLVLIIRVNPIKYVKIILSEPILLYSLVFTLLLAFGVGVASTNFGALVRYKIPLMPFFFSMIYVVYVKSKERK
;
A
#
# COMPACT_ATOMS: atom_id res chain seq x y z
N MET A 1 2.35 -29.72 2.27
CA MET A 1 1.01 -29.17 2.54
C MET A 1 0.16 -29.54 1.35
N ASP A 2 -0.93 -30.27 1.51
CA ASP A 2 -1.69 -30.70 0.35
C ASP A 2 -2.36 -29.49 -0.31
N VAL A 3 -1.83 -29.11 -1.47
CA VAL A 3 -2.39 -28.16 -2.43
C VAL A 3 -3.89 -28.43 -2.66
N LEU A 4 -4.30 -29.70 -2.49
CA LEU A 4 -5.67 -30.20 -2.55
C LEU A 4 -6.64 -29.53 -1.55
N ASN A 5 -6.18 -28.94 -0.45
CA ASN A 5 -7.07 -28.27 0.53
C ASN A 5 -7.37 -26.80 0.21
N ILE A 6 -6.76 -26.21 -0.82
CA ILE A 6 -6.99 -24.80 -1.21
C ILE A 6 -7.92 -24.69 -2.41
N ILE A 7 -7.96 -25.71 -3.28
CA ILE A 7 -8.80 -25.75 -4.47
C ILE A 7 -10.01 -26.62 -4.17
N ASP A 8 -11.18 -25.99 -4.11
CA ASP A 8 -12.46 -26.66 -3.98
C ASP A 8 -13.09 -26.89 -5.37
N ILE A 9 -13.88 -27.95 -5.54
CA ILE A 9 -14.64 -28.17 -6.77
C ILE A 9 -15.60 -27.00 -7.07
N TRP A 10 -16.08 -26.32 -6.02
CA TRP A 10 -16.89 -25.12 -6.15
C TRP A 10 -16.14 -23.95 -6.79
N ASP A 11 -14.81 -23.92 -6.73
CA ASP A 11 -14.01 -22.84 -7.33
C ASP A 11 -14.19 -22.78 -8.85
N PHE A 12 -14.42 -23.92 -9.51
CA PHE A 12 -14.67 -23.95 -10.97
C PHE A 12 -15.96 -23.23 -11.37
N ILE A 13 -16.90 -23.06 -10.44
CA ILE A 13 -18.15 -22.32 -10.65
C ILE A 13 -18.02 -20.90 -10.09
N LEU A 14 -17.53 -20.77 -8.86
CA LEU A 14 -17.45 -19.49 -8.15
C LEU A 14 -16.47 -18.53 -8.82
N VAL A 15 -15.31 -18.99 -9.29
CA VAL A 15 -14.30 -18.09 -9.88
C VAL A 15 -14.81 -17.43 -11.16
N PRO A 16 -15.32 -18.16 -12.19
CA PRO A 16 -15.91 -17.53 -13.37
C PRO A 16 -17.10 -16.65 -13.04
N LEU A 17 -17.95 -17.06 -12.08
CA LEU A 17 -19.12 -16.30 -11.67
C LEU A 17 -18.72 -14.94 -11.07
N TYR A 18 -17.82 -14.93 -10.08
CA TYR A 18 -17.36 -13.69 -9.44
C TYR A 18 -16.58 -12.81 -10.42
N LEU A 19 -15.75 -13.39 -11.28
CA LEU A 19 -15.07 -12.63 -12.33
C LEU A 19 -16.10 -11.96 -13.26
N GLY A 20 -17.12 -12.68 -13.69
CA GLY A 20 -18.23 -12.14 -14.50
C GLY A 20 -18.96 -11.00 -13.79
N LEU A 21 -19.32 -11.18 -12.52
CA LEU A 21 -19.98 -10.15 -11.70
C LEU A 21 -19.12 -8.90 -11.52
N ILE A 22 -17.85 -9.07 -11.16
CA ILE A 22 -16.88 -7.97 -11.00
C ILE A 22 -16.74 -7.18 -12.30
N MET A 23 -16.60 -7.87 -13.43
CA MET A 23 -16.45 -7.24 -14.74
C MET A 23 -17.74 -6.54 -15.19
N LEU A 24 -18.91 -7.11 -14.90
CA LEU A 24 -20.22 -6.53 -15.17
C LEU A 24 -20.46 -5.24 -14.35
N VAL A 25 -20.12 -5.24 -13.05
CA VAL A 25 -20.15 -4.04 -12.22
C VAL A 25 -19.20 -2.97 -12.78
N GLY A 26 -17.97 -3.36 -13.15
CA GLY A 26 -17.00 -2.45 -13.79
C GLY A 26 -17.52 -1.87 -15.10
N TYR A 27 -18.19 -2.67 -15.92
CA TYR A 27 -18.80 -2.27 -17.19
C TYR A 27 -19.92 -1.24 -16.98
N PHE A 28 -20.83 -1.47 -16.03
CA PHE A 28 -21.89 -0.51 -15.72
C PHE A 28 -21.34 0.82 -15.21
N ILE A 29 -20.33 0.77 -14.31
CA ILE A 29 -19.67 1.99 -13.82
C ILE A 29 -18.99 2.73 -14.98
N LYS A 30 -18.27 2.02 -15.86
CA LYS A 30 -17.65 2.61 -17.05
C LYS A 30 -18.69 3.32 -17.90
N ASN A 31 -19.75 2.63 -18.32
CA ASN A 31 -20.75 3.19 -19.24
C ASN A 31 -21.49 4.39 -18.63
N LYS A 32 -21.73 4.39 -17.31
CA LYS A 32 -22.36 5.51 -16.61
C LYS A 32 -21.53 6.80 -16.67
N TYR A 33 -20.19 6.69 -16.64
CA TYR A 33 -19.32 7.86 -16.50
C TYR A 33 -18.47 8.20 -17.73
N ILE A 34 -18.34 7.29 -18.71
CA ILE A 34 -17.44 7.46 -19.86
C ILE A 34 -17.76 8.68 -20.73
N SER A 35 -19.05 9.03 -20.89
CA SER A 35 -19.46 10.20 -21.68
C SER A 35 -19.00 11.52 -21.05
N ARG A 36 -18.89 11.58 -19.72
CA ARG A 36 -18.42 12.77 -18.99
C ARG A 36 -16.91 12.74 -18.76
N TYR A 37 -16.33 11.55 -18.68
CA TYR A 37 -14.95 11.32 -18.27
C TYR A 37 -14.32 10.23 -19.13
N PRO A 38 -13.67 10.59 -20.26
CA PRO A 38 -13.13 9.62 -21.23
C PRO A 38 -12.10 8.63 -20.64
N GLU A 39 -11.45 8.98 -19.54
CA GLU A 39 -10.50 8.11 -18.85
C GLU A 39 -11.14 6.84 -18.26
N PHE A 40 -12.47 6.79 -18.08
CA PHE A 40 -13.19 5.58 -17.65
C PHE A 40 -13.02 4.39 -18.60
N LYS A 41 -12.55 4.61 -19.83
CA LYS A 41 -12.20 3.51 -20.75
C LYS A 41 -11.17 2.54 -20.17
N TYR A 42 -10.31 2.99 -19.25
CA TYR A 42 -9.29 2.15 -18.60
C TYR A 42 -9.79 1.40 -17.37
N LEU A 43 -11.00 1.70 -16.85
CA LEU A 43 -11.53 1.08 -15.64
C LEU A 43 -11.66 -0.43 -15.79
N THR A 44 -12.33 -0.90 -16.83
CA THR A 44 -12.57 -2.34 -17.01
C THR A 44 -11.29 -3.08 -17.34
N TRP A 45 -10.40 -2.48 -18.15
CA TRP A 45 -9.11 -3.09 -18.48
C TRP A 45 -8.20 -3.21 -17.27
N GLY A 46 -8.08 -2.16 -16.46
CA GLY A 46 -7.30 -2.21 -15.23
C GLY A 46 -7.86 -3.21 -14.22
N LEU A 47 -9.19 -3.30 -14.10
CA LEU A 47 -9.85 -4.25 -13.20
C LEU A 47 -9.60 -5.70 -13.63
N ALA A 48 -9.70 -5.99 -14.93
CA ALA A 48 -9.39 -7.31 -15.49
C ALA A 48 -7.94 -7.71 -15.21
N VAL A 49 -6.99 -6.82 -15.51
CA VAL A 49 -5.56 -7.07 -15.25
C VAL A 49 -5.31 -7.27 -13.75
N LYS A 50 -6.00 -6.53 -12.87
CA LYS A 50 -5.88 -6.73 -11.43
C LYS A 50 -6.40 -8.10 -10.98
N CYS A 51 -7.54 -8.55 -11.50
CA CYS A 51 -8.08 -9.88 -11.18
C CYS A 51 -7.12 -10.97 -11.65
N LEU A 52 -6.57 -10.85 -12.87
CA LEU A 52 -5.53 -11.74 -13.38
C LEU A 52 -4.28 -11.72 -12.49
N GLY A 53 -3.87 -10.54 -12.01
CA GLY A 53 -2.77 -10.40 -11.07
C GLY A 53 -3.01 -11.14 -9.75
N SER A 54 -4.24 -11.13 -9.24
CA SER A 54 -4.63 -11.91 -8.05
C SER A 54 -4.55 -13.42 -8.28
N MET A 55 -5.04 -13.89 -9.43
CA MET A 55 -4.96 -15.31 -9.81
C MET A 55 -3.50 -15.75 -9.96
N ALA A 56 -2.69 -14.96 -10.69
CA ALA A 56 -1.26 -15.23 -10.86
C ALA A 56 -0.52 -15.26 -9.51
N PHE A 57 -0.83 -14.32 -8.61
CA PHE A 57 -0.28 -14.29 -7.26
C PHE A 57 -0.63 -15.56 -6.48
N GLY A 58 -1.91 -15.96 -6.48
CA GLY A 58 -2.37 -17.19 -5.83
C GLY A 58 -1.71 -18.44 -6.40
N LEU A 59 -1.58 -18.54 -7.73
CA LEU A 59 -0.92 -19.66 -8.40
C LEU A 59 0.54 -19.81 -7.97
N VAL A 60 1.28 -18.71 -7.92
CA VAL A 60 2.68 -18.72 -7.47
C VAL A 60 2.77 -19.16 -6.00
N TYR A 61 1.97 -18.60 -5.11
CA TYR A 61 2.05 -18.95 -3.69
C TYR A 61 1.62 -20.38 -3.39
N VAL A 62 0.58 -20.87 -4.05
CA VAL A 62 0.05 -22.22 -3.83
C VAL A 62 0.94 -23.28 -4.47
N PHE A 63 1.33 -23.11 -5.74
CA PHE A 63 2.01 -24.16 -6.50
C PHE A 63 3.54 -24.04 -6.51
N TYR A 64 4.10 -22.83 -6.52
CA TYR A 64 5.55 -22.62 -6.58
C TYR A 64 6.16 -22.54 -5.18
N TYR A 65 5.55 -21.78 -4.27
CA TYR A 65 6.03 -21.67 -2.88
C TYR A 65 5.46 -22.76 -1.94
N GLY A 66 4.42 -23.49 -2.36
CA GLY A 66 3.81 -24.54 -1.52
C GLY A 66 3.04 -24.00 -0.31
N GLY A 67 2.70 -22.71 -0.31
CA GLY A 67 2.02 -22.00 0.77
C GLY A 67 2.56 -20.60 1.00
N GLY A 68 2.31 -20.08 2.20
CA GLY A 68 2.84 -18.79 2.66
C GLY A 68 1.77 -17.94 3.35
N ASP A 69 2.14 -16.71 3.71
CA ASP A 69 1.28 -15.79 4.46
C ASP A 69 -0.13 -15.66 3.87
N THR A 70 -0.28 -15.59 2.55
CA THR A 70 -1.59 -15.46 1.91
C THR A 70 -2.54 -16.63 2.23
N THR A 71 -2.01 -17.86 2.26
CA THR A 71 -2.77 -19.06 2.60
C THR A 71 -3.11 -19.13 4.08
N ASN A 72 -2.25 -18.59 4.94
CA ASN A 72 -2.47 -18.55 6.38
C ASN A 72 -3.47 -17.44 6.76
N TYR A 73 -3.43 -16.28 6.10
CA TYR A 73 -4.45 -15.24 6.23
C TYR A 73 -5.81 -15.74 5.76
N TYR A 74 -5.84 -16.50 4.66
CA TYR A 74 -7.05 -17.18 4.20
C TYR A 74 -7.63 -18.10 5.27
N LYS A 75 -6.82 -19.01 5.86
CA LYS A 75 -7.27 -19.92 6.93
C LYS A 75 -7.82 -19.15 8.14
N GLY A 76 -7.12 -18.12 8.59
CA GLY A 76 -7.57 -17.28 9.70
C GLY A 76 -8.87 -16.53 9.40
N ALA A 77 -9.02 -16.01 8.18
CA ALA A 77 -10.23 -15.33 7.73
C ALA A 77 -11.43 -16.29 7.62
N VAL A 78 -11.23 -17.50 7.11
CA VAL A 78 -12.27 -18.53 7.02
C VAL A 78 -12.69 -19.02 8.40
N ALA A 79 -11.73 -19.28 9.30
CA ALA A 79 -12.03 -19.65 10.69
C ALA A 79 -12.89 -18.58 11.37
N LEU A 80 -12.51 -17.29 11.23
CA LEU A 80 -13.28 -16.18 11.79
C LEU A 80 -14.66 -16.04 11.14
N ALA A 81 -14.77 -16.24 9.83
CA ALA A 81 -16.07 -16.23 9.14
C ALA A 81 -16.99 -17.39 9.57
N ASN A 82 -16.43 -18.57 9.84
CA ASN A 82 -17.18 -19.70 10.40
C ASN A 82 -17.66 -19.41 11.82
N LEU A 83 -16.82 -18.76 12.63
CA LEU A 83 -17.19 -18.35 13.98
C LEU A 83 -18.41 -17.42 13.97
N ALA A 84 -18.55 -16.52 12.99
CA ALA A 84 -19.71 -15.63 12.88
C ALA A 84 -21.07 -16.37 12.86
N SER A 85 -21.10 -17.60 12.35
CA SER A 85 -22.31 -18.44 12.31
C SER A 85 -22.49 -19.29 13.57
N HIS A 86 -21.42 -19.58 14.30
CA HIS A 86 -21.43 -20.45 15.47
C HIS A 86 -21.56 -19.66 16.78
N ASP A 87 -20.85 -18.54 16.90
CA ASP A 87 -20.87 -17.61 18.02
C ASP A 87 -20.64 -16.19 17.50
N PHE A 88 -21.75 -15.47 17.29
CA PHE A 88 -21.71 -14.10 16.77
C PHE A 88 -21.06 -13.12 17.76
N GLN A 89 -21.19 -13.35 19.07
CA GLN A 89 -20.59 -12.48 20.08
C GLN A 89 -19.06 -12.63 20.07
N GLY A 90 -18.58 -13.88 20.04
CA GLY A 90 -17.15 -14.17 19.88
C GLY A 90 -16.59 -13.57 18.58
N PHE A 91 -17.33 -13.70 17.48
CA PHE A 91 -16.97 -13.02 16.23
C PHE A 91 -16.89 -11.51 16.39
N TRP A 92 -17.87 -10.88 17.05
CA TRP A 92 -17.91 -9.42 17.26
C TRP A 92 -16.71 -8.93 18.07
N ASP A 93 -16.37 -9.60 19.16
CA ASP A 93 -15.27 -9.23 20.05
C ASP A 93 -13.92 -9.37 19.33
N ILE A 94 -13.75 -10.40 18.51
CA ILE A 94 -12.54 -10.57 17.71
C ILE A 94 -12.50 -9.57 16.54
N PHE A 95 -13.62 -9.42 15.81
CA PHE A 95 -13.67 -8.66 14.57
C PHE A 95 -13.63 -7.15 14.81
N PHE A 96 -14.35 -6.62 15.80
CA PHE A 96 -14.38 -5.17 16.07
C PHE A 96 -13.44 -4.79 17.21
N ASN A 97 -13.46 -5.50 18.33
CA ASN A 97 -12.69 -5.14 19.52
C ASN A 97 -11.23 -5.62 19.49
N ASN A 98 -10.85 -6.44 18.49
CA ASN A 98 -9.51 -7.02 18.36
C ASN A 98 -9.06 -7.81 19.60
N GLU A 99 -10.00 -8.43 20.32
CA GLU A 99 -9.70 -9.14 21.56
C GLU A 99 -9.16 -10.54 21.26
N LEU A 100 -7.83 -10.64 21.11
CA LEU A 100 -7.12 -11.89 20.82
C LEU A 100 -6.76 -12.67 22.10
N SER A 101 -7.71 -12.77 23.02
CA SER A 101 -7.55 -13.46 24.30
C SER A 101 -7.57 -14.98 24.13
N TRP A 102 -6.96 -15.73 25.06
CA TRP A 102 -7.05 -17.19 25.07
C TRP A 102 -8.51 -17.68 25.14
N LYS A 103 -9.35 -16.96 25.90
CA LYS A 103 -10.80 -17.19 25.97
C LYS A 103 -11.44 -17.19 24.57
N ASN A 104 -11.16 -16.16 23.78
CA ASN A 104 -11.70 -16.06 22.42
C ASN A 104 -11.07 -17.08 21.46
N PHE A 105 -9.82 -17.48 21.69
CA PHE A 105 -9.20 -18.56 20.92
C PHE A 105 -9.88 -19.92 21.19
N CYS A 106 -10.32 -20.18 22.42
CA CYS A 106 -11.03 -21.43 22.77
C CYS A 106 -12.42 -21.55 22.13
N LEU A 107 -12.96 -20.48 21.55
CA LEU A 107 -14.20 -20.56 20.78
C LEU A 107 -14.01 -21.32 19.46
N PHE A 108 -12.78 -21.37 18.93
CA PHE A 108 -12.44 -22.16 17.75
C PHE A 108 -12.40 -23.66 18.07
N ASN A 109 -12.91 -24.48 17.15
CA ASN A 109 -12.93 -25.94 17.26
C ASN A 109 -12.65 -26.60 15.89
N ILE A 110 -12.50 -27.92 15.89
CA ILE A 110 -12.16 -28.69 14.68
C ILE A 110 -13.16 -28.49 13.53
N ASN A 111 -14.44 -28.22 13.82
CA ASN A 111 -15.48 -28.07 12.80
C ASN A 111 -15.45 -26.69 12.12
N ILE A 112 -15.11 -25.63 12.87
CA ILE A 112 -14.99 -24.27 12.33
C ILE A 112 -13.58 -23.93 11.85
N GLY A 113 -12.58 -24.71 12.28
CA GLY A 113 -11.17 -24.51 11.98
C GLY A 113 -10.50 -23.52 12.93
N TYR A 114 -9.18 -23.64 13.06
CA TYR A 114 -8.37 -22.75 13.87
C TYR A 114 -7.63 -21.72 13.01
N PRO A 115 -7.59 -20.44 13.41
CA PRO A 115 -6.64 -19.52 12.82
C PRO A 115 -5.21 -19.99 13.11
N PRO A 116 -4.25 -19.83 12.17
CA PRO A 116 -2.85 -20.15 12.43
C PRO A 116 -2.34 -19.44 13.69
N TRP A 117 -1.81 -20.22 14.64
CA TRP A 117 -1.46 -19.72 15.97
C TRP A 117 -0.51 -18.53 15.97
N TYR A 118 0.49 -18.55 15.09
CA TYR A 118 1.45 -17.46 14.96
C TYR A 118 0.79 -16.14 14.49
N MET A 119 -0.28 -16.22 13.70
CA MET A 119 -1.06 -15.05 13.28
C MET A 119 -1.99 -14.58 14.39
N TRP A 120 -2.59 -15.49 15.16
CA TRP A 120 -3.43 -15.15 16.30
C TRP A 120 -2.66 -14.34 17.36
N LYS A 121 -1.39 -14.68 17.60
CA LYS A 121 -0.53 -13.98 18.55
C LYS A 121 -0.12 -12.57 18.12
N ASP A 122 -0.13 -12.27 16.81
CA ASP A 122 0.26 -10.97 16.27
C ASP A 122 -0.98 -10.19 15.83
N HIS A 123 -1.36 -9.15 16.59
CA HIS A 123 -2.48 -8.27 16.26
C HIS A 123 -2.39 -7.65 14.85
N VAL A 124 -1.17 -7.40 14.36
CA VAL A 124 -0.95 -6.82 13.03
C VAL A 124 -1.19 -7.86 11.93
N ALA A 125 -0.71 -9.10 12.11
CA ALA A 125 -1.05 -10.20 11.22
C ALA A 125 -2.55 -10.53 11.25
N PHE A 126 -3.14 -10.63 12.44
CA PHE A 126 -4.54 -10.99 12.59
C PHE A 126 -5.51 -9.92 12.04
N SER A 127 -5.09 -8.66 11.97
CA SER A 127 -5.85 -7.60 11.29
C SER A 127 -6.17 -7.95 9.84
N VAL A 128 -5.26 -8.63 9.12
CA VAL A 128 -5.53 -9.11 7.76
C VAL A 128 -6.60 -10.19 7.77
N CYS A 129 -6.56 -11.13 8.71
CA CYS A 129 -7.60 -12.16 8.89
C CYS A 129 -8.96 -11.51 9.15
N ARG A 130 -9.00 -10.49 10.03
CA ARG A 130 -10.22 -9.73 10.35
C ARG A 130 -10.83 -9.12 9.09
N TYR A 131 -10.12 -8.25 8.38
CA TYR A 131 -10.71 -7.61 7.19
C TYR A 131 -11.02 -8.61 6.07
N SER A 132 -10.19 -9.64 5.90
CA SER A 132 -10.41 -10.67 4.87
C SER A 132 -11.58 -11.59 5.20
N SER A 133 -11.99 -11.70 6.47
CA SER A 133 -13.18 -12.50 6.85
C SER A 133 -14.48 -11.96 6.23
N VAL A 134 -14.56 -10.64 5.97
CA VAL A 134 -15.67 -10.05 5.20
C VAL A 134 -15.71 -10.62 3.79
N PHE A 135 -14.54 -10.76 3.16
CA PHE A 135 -14.43 -11.37 1.84
C PHE A 135 -14.61 -12.89 1.89
N ALA A 136 -14.32 -13.56 3.01
CA ALA A 136 -14.62 -14.97 3.19
C ALA A 136 -16.13 -15.22 3.24
N ILE A 137 -16.88 -14.39 3.96
CA ILE A 137 -18.35 -14.47 4.03
C ILE A 137 -18.95 -14.22 2.63
N ILE A 138 -18.55 -13.13 1.99
CA ILE A 138 -19.11 -12.74 0.67
C ILE A 138 -18.64 -13.69 -0.43
N GLY A 139 -17.42 -14.22 -0.35
CA GLY A 139 -16.80 -15.07 -1.37
C GLY A 139 -17.02 -16.56 -1.17
N PHE A 140 -17.97 -16.96 -0.32
CA PHE A 140 -18.26 -18.36 0.02
C PHE A 140 -17.01 -19.16 0.42
N LYS A 141 -16.09 -18.49 1.12
CA LYS A 141 -14.84 -19.07 1.65
C LYS A 141 -13.93 -19.63 0.56
N SER A 142 -14.11 -19.26 -0.71
CA SER A 142 -13.18 -19.62 -1.79
C SER A 142 -11.91 -18.77 -1.71
N PHE A 143 -10.74 -19.42 -1.67
CA PHE A 143 -9.44 -18.72 -1.65
C PHE A 143 -9.27 -17.78 -2.85
N TRP A 144 -9.62 -18.24 -4.04
CA TRP A 144 -9.47 -17.49 -5.29
C TRP A 144 -10.43 -16.30 -5.35
N VAL A 145 -11.69 -16.49 -4.93
CA VAL A 145 -12.67 -15.41 -4.87
C VAL A 145 -12.27 -14.37 -3.84
N MET A 146 -11.85 -14.80 -2.64
CA MET A 146 -11.33 -13.89 -1.61
C MET A 146 -10.14 -13.07 -2.12
N GLY A 147 -9.22 -13.71 -2.85
CA GLY A 147 -8.12 -13.03 -3.55
C GLY A 147 -8.62 -11.95 -4.50
N MET A 148 -9.56 -12.30 -5.40
CA MET A 148 -10.14 -11.34 -6.36
C MET A 148 -10.85 -10.16 -5.68
N LEU A 149 -11.61 -10.42 -4.61
CA LEU A 149 -12.29 -9.37 -3.83
C LEU A 149 -11.28 -8.44 -3.14
N THR A 150 -10.21 -9.01 -2.58
CA THR A 150 -9.11 -8.25 -1.97
C THR A 150 -8.38 -7.40 -3.01
N ALA A 151 -8.14 -7.96 -4.20
CA ALA A 151 -7.56 -7.25 -5.33
C ALA A 151 -8.49 -6.12 -5.83
N CYS A 152 -9.81 -6.34 -5.83
CA CYS A 152 -10.80 -5.31 -6.15
C CYS A 152 -10.76 -4.14 -5.16
N PHE A 153 -10.68 -4.40 -3.86
CA PHE A 153 -10.51 -3.33 -2.85
C PHE A 153 -9.28 -2.46 -3.17
N SER A 154 -8.14 -3.10 -3.42
CA SER A 154 -6.90 -2.43 -3.80
C SER A 154 -7.02 -1.65 -5.11
N TYR A 155 -7.66 -2.25 -6.12
CA TYR A 155 -7.90 -1.62 -7.41
C TYR A 155 -8.79 -0.39 -7.32
N ILE A 156 -9.83 -0.41 -6.50
CA ILE A 156 -10.68 0.78 -6.33
C ILE A 156 -9.86 1.93 -5.75
N GLY A 157 -8.96 1.65 -4.79
CA GLY A 157 -7.99 2.64 -4.30
C GLY A 157 -7.13 3.20 -5.43
N LEU A 158 -6.46 2.33 -6.20
CA LEU A 158 -5.65 2.73 -7.36
C LEU A 158 -6.46 3.54 -8.38
N TRP A 159 -7.71 3.17 -8.64
CA TRP A 159 -8.62 3.91 -9.51
C TRP A 159 -8.90 5.32 -8.99
N LYS A 160 -9.05 5.50 -7.67
CA LYS A 160 -9.21 6.82 -7.05
C LYS A 160 -7.96 7.68 -7.20
N LEU A 161 -6.77 7.11 -7.03
CA LEU A 161 -5.51 7.82 -7.27
C LEU A 161 -5.34 8.17 -8.76
N TYR A 162 -5.63 7.25 -9.66
CA TYR A 162 -5.65 7.48 -11.10
C TYR A 162 -6.58 8.64 -11.48
N ARG A 163 -7.79 8.66 -10.92
CA ARG A 163 -8.76 9.74 -11.11
C ARG A 163 -8.26 11.07 -10.53
N LEU A 164 -7.59 11.05 -9.39
CA LEU A 164 -6.96 12.25 -8.81
C LEU A 164 -5.96 12.87 -9.77
N PHE A 165 -5.01 12.08 -10.30
CA PHE A 165 -4.04 12.58 -11.26
C PHE A 165 -4.67 13.09 -12.57
N ASN A 166 -5.71 12.43 -13.08
CA ASN A 166 -6.44 12.92 -14.26
C ASN A 166 -7.23 14.21 -14.01
N MET A 167 -7.74 14.42 -12.78
CA MET A 167 -8.37 15.69 -12.41
C MET A 167 -7.37 16.84 -12.32
N LEU A 168 -6.14 16.56 -11.85
CA LEU A 168 -5.08 17.57 -11.70
C LEU A 168 -4.36 17.85 -13.03
N TYR A 169 -4.22 16.82 -13.88
CA TYR A 169 -3.49 16.87 -15.15
C TYR A 169 -4.31 16.21 -16.28
N PRO A 170 -5.38 16.87 -16.76
CA PRO A 170 -6.22 16.34 -17.84
C PRO A 170 -5.42 16.18 -19.15
N GLY A 171 -5.82 15.21 -19.98
CA GLY A 171 -5.17 14.91 -21.27
C GLY A 171 -4.12 13.79 -21.20
N TYR A 172 -3.65 13.42 -20.00
CA TYR A 172 -2.56 12.45 -19.81
C TYR A 172 -3.01 11.07 -19.31
N SER A 173 -4.28 10.74 -19.51
CA SER A 173 -4.95 9.52 -19.01
C SER A 173 -4.26 8.21 -19.38
N LYS A 174 -3.64 8.12 -20.56
CA LYS A 174 -2.90 6.93 -21.00
C LYS A 174 -1.65 6.71 -20.15
N GLY A 175 -0.87 7.76 -19.89
CA GLY A 175 0.36 7.63 -19.11
C GLY A 175 0.09 7.28 -17.65
N PHE A 176 -0.90 7.93 -17.02
CA PHE A 176 -1.34 7.54 -15.68
C PHE A 176 -1.90 6.12 -15.61
N GLY A 177 -2.45 5.61 -16.72
CA GLY A 177 -2.89 4.21 -16.80
C GLY A 177 -1.72 3.27 -16.59
N TRP A 178 -0.61 3.51 -17.30
CA TRP A 178 0.62 2.72 -17.17
C TRP A 178 1.28 2.88 -15.80
N THR A 179 1.32 4.08 -15.22
CA THR A 179 2.01 4.33 -13.95
C THR A 179 1.21 3.91 -12.71
N ILE A 180 -0.11 3.68 -12.82
CA ILE A 180 -0.98 3.40 -11.65
C ILE A 180 -1.77 2.10 -11.81
N LEU A 181 -2.33 1.81 -12.99
CA LEU A 181 -3.28 0.70 -13.17
C LEU A 181 -2.62 -0.56 -13.74
N PHE A 182 -1.64 -0.40 -14.65
CA PHE A 182 -1.03 -1.51 -15.40
C PHE A 182 0.42 -1.79 -14.98
N MET A 183 0.89 -1.20 -13.89
CA MET A 183 2.24 -1.43 -13.38
C MET A 183 2.38 -2.87 -12.86
N PRO A 184 3.31 -3.69 -13.39
CA PRO A 184 3.44 -5.10 -13.03
C PRO A 184 3.54 -5.36 -11.52
N SER A 185 4.35 -4.59 -10.78
CA SER A 185 4.48 -4.78 -9.33
C SER A 185 3.16 -4.49 -8.58
N LEU A 186 2.39 -3.49 -9.00
CA LEU A 186 1.08 -3.20 -8.39
C LEU A 186 0.05 -4.27 -8.74
N VAL A 187 0.14 -4.84 -9.93
CA VAL A 187 -0.76 -5.89 -10.43
C VAL A 187 -0.49 -7.21 -9.73
N PHE A 188 0.77 -7.61 -9.55
CA PHE A 188 1.10 -8.89 -8.93
C PHE A 188 1.08 -8.80 -7.40
N TRP A 189 1.99 -8.03 -6.83
CA TRP A 189 2.20 -8.01 -5.38
C TRP A 189 1.12 -7.23 -4.61
N GLY A 190 0.38 -6.36 -5.30
CA GLY A 190 -0.75 -5.63 -4.73
C GLY A 190 -2.10 -6.34 -4.86
N SER A 191 -2.14 -7.65 -5.11
CA SER A 191 -3.38 -8.39 -5.42
C SER A 191 -3.62 -9.65 -4.58
N GLY A 192 -2.69 -10.05 -3.71
CA GLY A 192 -2.86 -11.18 -2.80
C GLY A 192 -3.67 -10.82 -1.55
N ILE A 193 -4.12 -11.83 -0.79
CA ILE A 193 -4.64 -11.64 0.57
C ILE A 193 -3.45 -11.33 1.48
N MET A 194 -3.10 -10.05 1.61
CA MET A 194 -1.86 -9.60 2.24
C MET A 194 -1.98 -8.21 2.86
N LYS A 195 -1.15 -7.94 3.88
CA LYS A 195 -0.95 -6.59 4.47
C LYS A 195 -0.73 -5.53 3.38
N ASP A 196 0.17 -5.80 2.43
CA ASP A 196 0.55 -4.86 1.38
C ASP A 196 -0.60 -4.48 0.44
N THR A 197 -1.47 -5.44 0.11
CA THR A 197 -2.63 -5.21 -0.78
C THR A 197 -3.64 -4.24 -0.15
N PHE A 198 -3.99 -4.46 1.12
CA PHE A 198 -4.91 -3.59 1.86
C PHE A 198 -4.30 -2.20 2.05
N VAL A 199 -3.02 -2.13 2.45
CA VAL A 199 -2.34 -0.85 2.66
C VAL A 199 -2.21 -0.07 1.34
N LEU A 200 -1.89 -0.70 0.22
CA LEU A 200 -1.87 -0.03 -1.10
C LEU A 200 -3.22 0.62 -1.43
N GLY A 201 -4.31 -0.15 -1.31
CA GLY A 201 -5.66 0.35 -1.56
C GLY A 201 -6.00 1.52 -0.65
N ALA A 202 -5.75 1.34 0.66
CA ALA A 202 -6.03 2.34 1.68
C ALA A 202 -5.25 3.63 1.47
N VAL A 203 -3.95 3.56 1.19
CA VAL A 203 -3.11 4.75 0.90
C VAL A 203 -3.70 5.56 -0.24
N CYS A 204 -4.06 4.90 -1.35
CA CYS A 204 -4.62 5.58 -2.52
C CYS A 204 -5.99 6.22 -2.22
N TRP A 205 -6.83 5.55 -1.43
CA TRP A 205 -8.09 6.09 -0.93
C TRP A 205 -7.87 7.30 -0.01
N VAL A 206 -6.95 7.22 0.95
CA VAL A 206 -6.61 8.32 1.85
C VAL A 206 -6.18 9.54 1.05
N THR A 207 -5.30 9.40 0.06
CA THR A 207 -4.87 10.54 -0.78
C THR A 207 -6.04 11.22 -1.48
N MET A 208 -6.92 10.45 -2.14
CA MET A 208 -8.07 11.01 -2.84
C MET A 208 -9.06 11.67 -1.87
N ASN A 209 -9.39 11.02 -0.76
CA ASN A 209 -10.33 11.55 0.22
C ASN A 209 -9.77 12.78 0.94
N PHE A 210 -8.47 12.78 1.25
CA PHE A 210 -7.77 13.96 1.75
C PHE A 210 -7.94 15.15 0.81
N PHE A 211 -7.71 14.94 -0.49
CA PHE A 211 -7.95 15.98 -1.50
C PHE A 211 -9.42 16.44 -1.54
N GLN A 212 -10.38 15.52 -1.51
CA GLN A 212 -11.81 15.88 -1.56
C GLN A 212 -12.29 16.61 -0.31
N VAL A 213 -11.80 16.26 0.88
CA VAL A 213 -12.20 16.86 2.15
C VAL A 213 -11.52 18.21 2.34
N PHE A 214 -10.19 18.24 2.28
CA PHE A 214 -9.42 19.40 2.72
C PHE A 214 -9.07 20.39 1.61
N ILE A 215 -9.09 19.98 0.35
CA ILE A 215 -8.70 20.85 -0.77
C ILE A 215 -9.92 21.21 -1.63
N ARG A 216 -10.65 20.21 -2.16
CA ARG A 216 -11.79 20.44 -3.06
C ARG A 216 -13.11 20.71 -2.32
N ARG A 217 -13.21 20.31 -1.05
CA ARG A 217 -14.40 20.41 -0.18
C ARG A 217 -15.69 19.89 -0.83
N LYS A 218 -15.67 18.68 -1.39
CA LYS A 218 -16.86 18.03 -2.00
C LYS A 218 -17.21 16.72 -1.30
N ASN A 219 -18.52 16.44 -1.18
CA ASN A 219 -19.07 15.22 -0.54
C ASN A 219 -18.40 14.90 0.80
N LEU A 220 -18.31 15.91 1.68
CA LEU A 220 -17.46 15.89 2.87
C LEU A 220 -17.73 14.69 3.78
N ILE A 221 -18.99 14.39 4.09
CA ILE A 221 -19.36 13.31 5.02
C ILE A 221 -18.83 11.96 4.54
N ILE A 222 -19.13 11.60 3.28
CA ILE A 222 -18.71 10.32 2.70
C ILE A 222 -17.19 10.24 2.60
N ASN A 223 -16.54 11.32 2.13
CA ASN A 223 -15.08 11.31 1.98
C ASN A 223 -14.36 11.31 3.33
N LEU A 224 -14.92 11.95 4.37
CA LEU A 224 -14.39 11.92 5.73
C LEU A 224 -14.53 10.53 6.36
N PHE A 225 -15.70 9.90 6.23
CA PHE A 225 -15.90 8.52 6.67
C PHE A 225 -14.90 7.57 5.99
N LEU A 226 -14.78 7.64 4.67
CA LEU A 226 -13.83 6.81 3.92
C LEU A 226 -12.38 7.15 4.27
N LEU A 227 -12.06 8.41 4.58
CA LEU A 227 -10.73 8.79 5.05
C LEU A 227 -10.40 8.10 6.38
N VAL A 228 -11.28 8.23 7.39
CA VAL A 228 -11.09 7.63 8.72
C VAL A 228 -10.99 6.10 8.63
N MET A 229 -11.89 5.47 7.87
CA MET A 229 -11.88 4.02 7.65
C MET A 229 -10.55 3.54 7.04
N ASN A 230 -10.04 4.20 6.00
CA ASN A 230 -8.80 3.78 5.37
C ASN A 230 -7.55 4.12 6.20
N VAL A 231 -7.58 5.19 7.01
CA VAL A 231 -6.54 5.47 8.01
C VAL A 231 -6.49 4.35 9.06
N ALA A 232 -7.64 3.88 9.55
CA ALA A 232 -7.70 2.77 10.50
C ALA A 232 -7.10 1.47 9.93
N ILE A 233 -7.38 1.16 8.65
CA ILE A 233 -6.75 0.02 7.95
C ILE A 233 -5.22 0.16 7.96
N ILE A 234 -4.68 1.33 7.60
CA ILE A 234 -3.23 1.55 7.58
C ILE A 234 -2.63 1.39 8.99
N ILE A 235 -3.24 1.98 10.01
CA ILE A 235 -2.75 1.89 11.40
C ILE A 235 -2.72 0.43 11.89
N SER A 236 -3.76 -0.34 11.58
CA SER A 236 -3.87 -1.73 12.04
C SER A 236 -2.86 -2.70 11.38
N MET A 237 -2.27 -2.33 10.24
CA MET A 237 -1.37 -3.20 9.48
C MET A 237 0.06 -2.69 9.35
N LYS A 238 0.23 -1.41 9.00
CA LYS A 238 1.50 -0.77 8.68
C LYS A 238 1.47 0.70 9.11
N PRO A 239 1.47 0.99 10.43
CA PRO A 239 1.36 2.36 10.92
C PRO A 239 2.48 3.28 10.41
N TYR A 240 3.68 2.75 10.15
CA TYR A 240 4.79 3.50 9.57
C TYR A 240 4.48 4.10 8.20
N VAL A 241 3.58 3.50 7.41
CA VAL A 241 3.17 4.05 6.10
C VAL A 241 2.37 5.34 6.30
N LEU A 242 1.54 5.40 7.34
CA LEU A 242 0.82 6.63 7.69
C LEU A 242 1.79 7.73 8.16
N LEU A 243 2.78 7.37 8.98
CA LEU A 243 3.83 8.29 9.41
C LEU A 243 4.60 8.90 8.22
N SER A 244 4.83 8.12 7.15
CA SER A 244 5.42 8.65 5.91
C SER A 244 4.47 9.54 5.10
N LEU A 245 3.16 9.32 5.16
CA LEU A 245 2.16 10.08 4.41
C LEU A 245 1.91 11.48 4.99
N ILE A 246 1.80 11.57 6.31
CA ILE A 246 1.35 12.79 7.01
C ILE A 246 2.20 14.02 6.66
N PRO A 247 3.56 13.98 6.70
CA PRO A 247 4.38 15.15 6.38
C PRO A 247 4.10 15.69 4.97
N GLY A 248 4.00 14.81 3.98
CA GLY A 248 3.68 15.21 2.61
C GLY A 248 2.26 15.78 2.48
N MET A 249 1.27 15.21 3.17
CA MET A 249 -0.12 15.71 3.14
C MET A 249 -0.21 17.11 3.74
N LEU A 250 0.50 17.38 4.84
CA LEU A 250 0.54 18.68 5.47
C LEU A 250 1.23 19.73 4.57
N LEU A 251 2.31 19.35 3.89
CA LEU A 251 2.93 20.21 2.86
C LEU A 251 2.00 20.49 1.68
N TRP A 252 1.23 19.50 1.24
CA TRP A 252 0.22 19.69 0.20
C TRP A 252 -0.86 20.67 0.66
N LEU A 253 -1.39 20.48 1.87
CA LEU A 253 -2.40 21.35 2.46
C LEU A 253 -1.90 22.79 2.52
N HIS A 254 -0.71 22.98 3.08
CA HIS A 254 -0.07 24.28 3.18
C HIS A 254 0.07 24.93 1.80
N SER A 255 0.63 24.22 0.83
CA SER A 255 0.82 24.75 -0.53
C SER A 255 -0.50 25.07 -1.24
N ALA A 256 -1.57 24.31 -0.99
CA ALA A 256 -2.90 24.57 -1.54
C ALA A 256 -3.52 25.86 -0.99
N TYR A 257 -3.38 26.14 0.30
CA TYR A 257 -3.96 27.32 0.95
C TYR A 257 -3.07 28.57 0.84
N MET A 258 -1.73 28.41 0.79
CA MET A 258 -0.81 29.55 0.65
C MET A 258 -0.91 30.27 -0.70
N LYS A 259 -1.51 29.66 -1.72
CA LYS A 259 -1.81 30.33 -2.99
C LYS A 259 -2.97 31.32 -2.89
N GLN A 260 -3.82 31.20 -1.86
CA GLN A 260 -4.99 32.04 -1.66
C GLN A 260 -4.73 33.23 -0.73
N ILE A 261 -3.63 33.19 0.03
CA ILE A 261 -3.24 34.27 0.94
C ILE A 261 -2.46 35.34 0.16
N THR A 262 -3.03 36.53 0.05
CA THR A 262 -2.43 37.68 -0.64
C THR A 262 -1.39 38.40 0.23
N HIS A 263 -1.54 38.37 1.56
CA HIS A 263 -0.67 39.10 2.47
C HIS A 263 0.65 38.34 2.74
N PRO A 264 1.82 38.89 2.38
CA PRO A 264 3.11 38.18 2.45
C PRO A 264 3.51 37.78 3.89
N MET A 265 3.15 38.59 4.89
CA MET A 265 3.46 38.29 6.30
C MET A 265 2.73 37.04 6.82
N LEU A 266 1.45 36.87 6.48
CA LEU A 266 0.66 35.69 6.85
C LEU A 266 1.19 34.42 6.16
N LYS A 267 1.68 34.56 4.92
CA LYS A 267 2.29 33.47 4.16
C LYS A 267 3.59 32.98 4.80
N THR A 268 4.41 33.90 5.30
CA THR A 268 5.68 33.58 5.98
C THR A 268 5.48 32.97 7.36
N ILE A 269 4.42 33.37 8.09
CA ILE A 269 4.10 32.85 9.44
C ILE A 269 3.40 31.47 9.38
N ALA A 270 2.60 31.21 8.33
CA ALA A 270 1.84 29.97 8.22
C ALA A 270 2.72 28.71 8.05
N LEU A 271 3.94 28.84 7.52
CA LEU A 271 4.87 27.71 7.38
C LEU A 271 5.45 27.27 8.74
N PRO A 272 6.00 28.15 9.60
CA PRO A 272 6.42 27.78 10.94
C PRO A 272 5.25 27.29 11.82
N ILE A 273 4.05 27.86 11.68
CA ILE A 273 2.86 27.32 12.37
C ILE A 273 2.54 25.91 11.89
N LEU A 274 2.59 25.65 10.57
CA LEU A 274 2.42 24.31 10.04
C LEU A 274 3.45 23.36 10.67
N VAL A 275 4.74 23.72 10.64
CA VAL A 275 5.84 22.92 11.22
C VAL A 275 5.61 22.67 12.71
N LEU A 276 5.15 23.68 13.47
CA LEU A 276 4.78 23.53 14.87
C LEU A 276 3.57 22.62 15.06
N VAL A 277 2.56 22.68 14.19
CA VAL A 277 1.41 21.76 14.20
C VAL A 277 1.84 20.34 13.81
N ILE A 278 2.76 20.16 12.86
CA ILE A 278 3.34 18.85 12.52
C ILE A 278 4.10 18.32 13.74
N GLY A 279 4.94 19.15 14.36
CA GLY A 279 5.74 18.81 15.52
C GLY A 279 4.87 18.50 16.74
N PHE A 280 3.81 19.27 16.99
CA PHE A 280 2.91 19.12 18.11
C PHE A 280 1.93 17.97 17.92
N ALA A 281 1.37 17.79 16.71
CA ALA A 281 0.57 16.61 16.38
C ALA A 281 1.45 15.35 16.42
N GLY A 282 2.69 15.44 15.94
CA GLY A 282 3.71 14.40 16.08
C GLY A 282 3.98 14.09 17.55
N TYR A 283 4.14 15.10 18.40
CA TYR A 283 4.35 14.96 19.83
C TYR A 283 3.14 14.38 20.57
N ILE A 284 1.91 14.82 20.26
CA ILE A 284 0.67 14.27 20.84
C ILE A 284 0.44 12.83 20.39
N THR A 285 0.72 12.54 19.11
CA THR A 285 0.69 11.17 18.58
C THR A 285 1.74 10.34 19.31
N PHE A 286 2.94 10.85 19.49
CA PHE A 286 4.04 10.20 20.21
C PHE A 286 3.70 9.97 21.69
N SER A 287 3.05 10.91 22.36
CA SER A 287 2.75 10.83 23.79
C SER A 287 1.51 10.00 24.13
N ASN A 288 0.46 10.03 23.29
CA ASN A 288 -0.80 9.33 23.57
C ASN A 288 -0.96 8.01 22.80
N LEU A 289 -0.24 7.79 21.71
CA LEU A 289 -0.28 6.53 20.94
C LEU A 289 0.93 5.63 21.21
N SER A 290 1.91 6.01 22.03
CA SER A 290 3.02 5.12 22.42
C SER A 290 2.53 3.79 23.01
N SER A 291 1.43 3.82 23.76
CA SER A 291 0.78 2.62 24.34
C SER A 291 0.02 1.77 23.31
N THR A 292 -0.43 2.37 22.19
CA THR A 292 -1.28 1.72 21.17
C THR A 292 -0.50 1.32 19.91
N MET A 293 0.61 2.01 19.61
CA MET A 293 1.52 1.77 18.48
C MET A 293 2.61 0.73 18.78
N GLY A 294 2.67 0.24 20.03
CA GLY A 294 3.66 -0.75 20.46
C GLY A 294 5.10 -0.31 20.15
N VAL A 295 5.83 -1.15 19.43
CA VAL A 295 7.28 -1.03 19.18
C VAL A 295 7.68 0.16 18.29
N TYR A 296 6.73 0.92 17.73
CA TYR A 296 7.01 2.09 16.89
C TYR A 296 6.85 3.43 17.64
N GLY A 297 6.53 3.40 18.94
CA GLY A 297 6.30 4.59 19.77
C GLY A 297 7.57 5.29 20.28
N ASP A 298 8.75 4.71 20.05
CA ASP A 298 10.04 5.22 20.51
C ASP A 298 11.11 4.97 19.43
N VAL A 299 12.10 5.87 19.30
CA VAL A 299 13.15 5.77 18.27
C VAL A 299 13.99 4.53 18.50
N ASP A 300 14.37 4.25 19.75
CA ASP A 300 15.16 3.06 20.08
C ASP A 300 14.36 1.78 19.86
N SER A 301 13.07 1.81 20.17
CA SER A 301 12.14 0.72 19.88
C SER A 301 11.93 0.52 18.37
N ALA A 302 11.81 1.58 17.57
CA ALA A 302 11.69 1.49 16.12
C ALA A 302 12.97 0.92 15.48
N VAL A 303 14.15 1.30 16.00
CA VAL A 303 15.44 0.73 15.62
C VAL A 303 15.53 -0.75 16.02
N LYS A 304 15.09 -1.11 17.24
CA LYS A 304 15.03 -2.50 17.70
C LYS A 304 14.07 -3.33 16.84
N GLN A 305 12.92 -2.78 16.47
CA GLN A 305 11.95 -3.42 15.59
C GLN A 305 12.51 -3.60 14.18
N ALA A 306 13.21 -2.60 13.65
CA ALA A 306 13.92 -2.73 12.39
C ALA A 306 14.94 -3.87 12.48
N LYS A 307 15.74 -3.96 13.55
CA LYS A 307 16.68 -5.08 13.78
C LYS A 307 15.98 -6.44 13.87
N ILE A 308 14.84 -6.53 14.56
CA ILE A 308 14.04 -7.77 14.65
C ILE A 308 13.52 -8.17 13.26
N ILE A 309 12.98 -7.21 12.49
CA ILE A 309 12.50 -7.46 11.12
C ILE A 309 13.66 -7.91 10.25
N GLN A 310 14.82 -7.27 10.34
CA GLN A 310 16.02 -7.67 9.60
C GLN A 310 16.42 -9.11 9.94
N GLN A 311 16.48 -9.46 11.22
CA GLN A 311 16.82 -10.82 11.66
C GLN A 311 15.80 -11.85 11.19
N ASP A 312 14.50 -11.52 11.19
CA ASP A 312 13.45 -12.41 10.68
C ASP A 312 13.57 -12.62 9.17
N LEU A 313 13.86 -11.56 8.42
CA LEU A 313 14.03 -11.59 6.96
C LEU A 313 15.32 -12.29 6.50
N LEU A 314 16.31 -12.45 7.38
CA LEU A 314 17.52 -13.24 7.11
C LEU A 314 17.26 -14.76 7.16
N ARG A 315 16.08 -15.22 7.60
CA ARG A 315 15.72 -16.64 7.60
C ARG A 315 15.50 -17.13 6.17
N GLU A 316 16.53 -17.78 5.62
CA GLU A 316 16.55 -18.25 4.23
C GLU A 316 15.42 -19.23 3.89
N GLU A 317 15.01 -20.07 4.86
CA GLU A 317 13.92 -21.04 4.69
C GLU A 317 12.57 -20.38 4.34
N GLN A 318 12.32 -19.15 4.79
CA GLN A 318 11.04 -18.46 4.63
C GLN A 318 11.07 -17.37 3.56
N TYR A 319 12.22 -16.69 3.37
CA TYR A 319 12.34 -15.53 2.48
C TYR A 319 13.35 -15.71 1.34
N GLY A 320 14.07 -16.84 1.28
CA GLY A 320 15.14 -17.10 0.32
C GLY A 320 16.42 -16.32 0.62
N GLY A 321 17.56 -16.80 0.13
CA GLY A 321 18.89 -16.24 0.44
C GLY A 321 19.27 -14.92 -0.25
N ASN A 322 18.34 -14.24 -0.94
CA ASN A 322 18.65 -13.02 -1.69
C ASN A 322 18.53 -11.77 -0.83
N ASN A 323 19.57 -11.55 -0.01
CA ASN A 323 19.64 -10.51 0.99
C ASN A 323 20.63 -9.39 0.64
N TYR A 324 20.47 -8.21 1.24
CA TYR A 324 21.38 -7.09 1.12
C TYR A 324 21.72 -6.49 2.49
N TYR A 325 22.87 -5.81 2.55
CA TYR A 325 23.38 -5.14 3.75
C TYR A 325 23.57 -3.65 3.51
N LEU A 326 23.14 -2.82 4.47
CA LEU A 326 23.21 -1.36 4.40
C LEU A 326 24.18 -0.75 5.43
N GLY A 327 24.89 -1.57 6.21
CA GLY A 327 25.72 -1.13 7.34
C GLY A 327 25.08 -1.40 8.69
N GLU A 328 25.86 -1.19 9.77
CA GLU A 328 25.36 -1.34 11.13
C GLU A 328 24.47 -0.16 11.51
N ILE A 329 23.28 -0.46 12.01
CA ILE A 329 22.33 0.55 12.50
C ILE A 329 22.53 0.68 14.00
N ASP A 330 23.28 1.69 14.42
CA ASP A 330 23.49 2.01 15.84
C ASP A 330 22.32 2.81 16.45
N GLY A 331 21.42 3.35 15.62
CA GLY A 331 20.24 4.11 16.04
C GLY A 331 20.49 5.62 16.24
N SER A 332 21.74 6.08 16.10
CA SER A 332 22.07 7.49 16.18
C SER A 332 21.58 8.25 14.94
N LEU A 333 21.15 9.51 15.13
CA LEU A 333 20.69 10.36 14.02
C LEU A 333 21.75 10.53 12.93
N GLY A 334 23.03 10.61 13.30
CA GLY A 334 24.15 10.71 12.36
C GLY A 334 24.29 9.47 11.48
N ASN A 335 24.24 8.27 12.09
CA ASN A 335 24.28 7.00 11.37
C ASN A 335 23.06 6.85 10.43
N MET A 336 21.85 7.16 10.93
CA MET A 336 20.62 7.09 10.14
C MET A 336 20.66 8.00 8.91
N LEU A 337 21.16 9.24 9.05
CA LEU A 337 21.34 10.17 7.93
C LEU A 337 22.42 9.71 6.95
N GLY A 338 23.49 9.07 7.43
CA GLY A 338 24.54 8.49 6.59
C GLY A 338 24.05 7.31 5.74
N ILE A 339 23.21 6.44 6.30
CA ILE A 339 22.64 5.28 5.60
C ILE A 339 21.47 5.67 4.68
N ALA A 340 20.78 6.78 4.95
CA ALA A 340 19.56 7.16 4.25
C ALA A 340 19.67 7.18 2.71
N PRO A 341 20.71 7.75 2.08
CA PRO A 341 20.84 7.75 0.62
C PRO A 341 20.87 6.34 0.03
N MET A 342 21.63 5.43 0.65
CA MET A 342 21.76 4.04 0.20
C MET A 342 20.49 3.24 0.44
N ALA A 343 19.80 3.46 1.56
CA ALA A 343 18.52 2.84 1.86
C ALA A 343 17.44 3.27 0.86
N ILE A 344 17.33 4.57 0.58
CA ILE A 344 16.36 5.12 -0.38
C ILE A 344 16.67 4.59 -1.78
N PHE A 345 17.94 4.61 -2.21
CA PHE A 345 18.33 4.07 -3.51
C PHE A 345 17.98 2.58 -3.63
N THR A 346 18.26 1.80 -2.58
CA THR A 346 17.95 0.37 -2.53
C THR A 346 16.45 0.14 -2.64
N ALA A 347 15.64 0.84 -1.85
CA ALA A 347 14.19 0.71 -1.92
C ALA A 347 13.63 1.10 -3.29
N LEU A 348 14.09 2.19 -3.90
CA LEU A 348 13.53 2.65 -5.17
C LEU A 348 13.97 1.79 -6.35
N TYR A 349 15.26 1.48 -6.45
CA TYR A 349 15.84 0.97 -7.69
C TYR A 349 16.38 -0.46 -7.62
N ARG A 350 16.53 -1.07 -6.44
CA ARG A 350 16.94 -2.48 -6.32
C ARG A 350 15.71 -3.39 -6.14
N PRO A 351 15.80 -4.69 -6.49
CA PRO A 351 16.96 -5.42 -7.05
C PRO A 351 17.33 -5.03 -8.49
N MET A 352 18.63 -5.11 -8.80
CA MET A 352 19.23 -4.91 -10.13
C MET A 352 19.29 -6.20 -10.95
N LEU A 353 19.67 -6.11 -12.24
CA LEU A 353 19.74 -7.25 -13.17
C LEU A 353 20.60 -8.42 -12.69
N TRP A 354 21.64 -8.16 -11.90
CA TRP A 354 22.53 -9.17 -11.32
C TRP A 354 22.12 -9.63 -9.91
N GLU A 355 21.03 -9.10 -9.36
CA GLU A 355 20.53 -9.42 -8.01
C GLU A 355 19.26 -10.28 -8.08
N ILE A 356 19.08 -11.05 -9.16
CA ILE A 356 17.91 -11.91 -9.36
C ILE A 356 18.07 -13.19 -8.52
N GLY A 357 17.33 -13.29 -7.42
CA GLY A 357 17.33 -14.48 -6.55
C GLY A 357 16.13 -15.42 -6.70
N SER A 358 15.17 -15.10 -7.58
CA SER A 358 13.97 -15.92 -7.81
C SER A 358 13.29 -15.54 -9.14
N PRO A 359 12.55 -16.47 -9.77
CA PRO A 359 11.80 -16.19 -10.99
C PRO A 359 10.77 -15.06 -10.83
N THR A 360 10.17 -14.95 -9.64
CA THR A 360 9.17 -13.91 -9.30
C THR A 360 9.77 -12.52 -9.22
N MET A 361 11.10 -12.40 -9.01
CA MET A 361 11.79 -11.10 -8.98
C MET A 361 12.11 -10.56 -10.36
N VAL A 362 12.13 -11.37 -11.42
CA VAL A 362 12.51 -10.93 -12.79
C VAL A 362 11.69 -9.74 -13.25
N ILE A 363 10.37 -9.77 -13.02
CA ILE A 363 9.46 -8.68 -13.40
C ILE A 363 9.80 -7.40 -12.61
N SER A 364 10.04 -7.51 -11.31
CA SER A 364 10.42 -6.37 -10.46
C SER A 364 11.78 -5.78 -10.85
N VAL A 365 12.73 -6.61 -11.26
CA VAL A 365 14.07 -6.18 -11.70
C VAL A 365 14.00 -5.39 -13.00
N ILE A 366 13.22 -5.88 -13.98
CA ILE A 366 12.97 -5.16 -15.24
C ILE A 366 12.29 -3.81 -14.95
N GLU A 367 11.25 -3.82 -14.11
CA GLU A 367 10.52 -2.60 -13.73
C GLU A 367 11.43 -1.57 -13.05
N ASN A 368 12.26 -1.99 -12.10
CA ASN A 368 13.19 -1.10 -11.39
C ASN A 368 14.30 -0.58 -12.30
N THR A 369 14.80 -1.41 -13.22
CA THR A 369 15.81 -0.99 -14.20
C THR A 369 15.24 0.07 -15.14
N ILE A 370 14.02 -0.15 -15.65
CA ILE A 370 13.32 0.83 -16.48
C ILE A 370 13.10 2.14 -15.69
N LEU A 371 12.68 2.04 -14.44
CA LEU A 371 12.48 3.19 -13.57
C LEU A 371 13.79 3.98 -13.36
N LEU A 372 14.89 3.30 -13.06
CA LEU A 372 16.20 3.92 -12.89
C LEU A 372 16.62 4.67 -14.17
N LEU A 373 16.52 4.01 -15.32
CA LEU A 373 16.88 4.59 -16.62
C LEU A 373 16.01 5.80 -16.95
N ILE A 374 14.69 5.71 -16.76
CA ILE A 374 13.78 6.83 -17.00
C ILE A 374 14.11 8.00 -16.08
N THR A 375 14.35 7.75 -14.78
CA THR A 375 14.70 8.80 -13.83
C THR A 375 16.00 9.50 -14.21
N LEU A 376 17.05 8.75 -14.55
CA LEU A 376 18.34 9.30 -14.97
C LEU A 376 18.21 10.12 -16.27
N VAL A 377 17.59 9.55 -17.30
CA VAL A 377 17.39 10.23 -18.60
C VAL A 377 16.61 11.53 -18.41
N LEU A 378 15.60 11.53 -17.55
CA LEU A 378 14.75 12.69 -17.31
C LEU A 378 15.49 13.77 -16.52
N ILE A 379 16.25 13.42 -15.47
CA ILE A 379 17.09 14.38 -14.74
C ILE A 379 18.11 15.05 -15.69
N ILE A 380 18.76 14.26 -16.55
CA ILE A 380 19.74 14.76 -17.51
C ILE A 380 19.08 15.67 -18.56
N ARG A 381 17.95 15.24 -19.15
CA ARG A 381 17.29 16.01 -20.23
C ARG A 381 16.56 17.26 -19.75
N VAL A 382 15.99 17.25 -18.55
CA VAL A 382 15.20 18.37 -18.02
C VAL A 382 16.09 19.42 -17.36
N ASN A 383 17.34 19.09 -17.05
CA ASN A 383 18.24 19.79 -16.12
C ASN A 383 17.81 19.59 -14.65
N PRO A 384 18.73 19.21 -13.73
CA PRO A 384 18.43 18.97 -12.31
C PRO A 384 17.72 20.14 -11.60
N ILE A 385 18.10 21.38 -11.92
CA ILE A 385 17.51 22.57 -11.29
C ILE A 385 16.05 22.73 -11.73
N LYS A 386 15.76 22.55 -13.03
CA LYS A 386 14.39 22.62 -13.55
C LYS A 386 13.56 21.45 -13.03
N TYR A 387 14.14 20.26 -12.91
CA TYR A 387 13.50 19.07 -12.33
C TYR A 387 12.98 19.36 -10.92
N VAL A 388 13.87 19.82 -10.03
CA VAL A 388 13.51 20.17 -8.64
C VAL A 388 12.50 21.32 -8.61
N LYS A 389 12.69 22.36 -9.44
CA LYS A 389 11.76 23.49 -9.52
C LYS A 389 10.33 23.07 -9.92
N ILE A 390 10.17 22.11 -10.84
CA ILE A 390 8.86 21.59 -11.22
C ILE A 390 8.20 20.89 -10.03
N ILE A 391 8.92 20.00 -9.34
CA ILE A 391 8.40 19.27 -8.18
C ILE A 391 7.97 20.22 -7.06
N LEU A 392 8.81 21.19 -6.70
CA LEU A 392 8.51 22.15 -5.64
C LEU A 392 7.36 23.09 -6.01
N SER A 393 7.10 23.32 -7.31
CA SER A 393 6.01 24.20 -7.77
C SER A 393 4.62 23.54 -7.74
N GLU A 394 4.58 22.21 -7.75
CA GLU A 394 3.35 21.42 -7.86
C GLU A 394 3.06 20.69 -6.53
N PRO A 395 2.00 21.06 -5.80
CA PRO A 395 1.77 20.56 -4.45
C PRO A 395 1.66 19.02 -4.34
N ILE A 396 1.01 18.38 -5.31
CA ILE A 396 0.86 16.92 -5.37
C ILE A 396 2.20 16.21 -5.63
N LEU A 397 3.12 16.84 -6.38
CA LEU A 397 4.44 16.29 -6.65
C LEU A 397 5.32 16.37 -5.41
N LEU A 398 5.28 17.49 -4.68
CA LEU A 398 5.96 17.63 -3.40
C LEU A 398 5.49 16.59 -2.39
N TYR A 399 4.16 16.40 -2.27
CA TYR A 399 3.60 15.33 -1.45
C TYR A 399 4.10 13.94 -1.87
N SER A 400 4.06 13.65 -3.17
CA SER A 400 4.50 12.36 -3.72
C SER A 400 5.99 12.12 -3.44
N LEU A 401 6.84 13.14 -3.58
CA LEU A 401 8.27 13.07 -3.29
C LEU A 401 8.53 12.77 -1.82
N VAL A 402 7.94 13.56 -0.92
CA VAL A 402 8.17 13.43 0.54
C VAL A 402 7.68 12.06 1.03
N PHE A 403 6.48 11.65 0.62
CA PHE A 403 5.97 10.32 0.95
C PHE A 403 6.90 9.21 0.44
N THR A 404 7.34 9.32 -0.82
CA THR A 404 8.24 8.33 -1.43
C THR A 404 9.56 8.25 -0.69
N LEU A 405 10.22 9.37 -0.38
CA LEU A 405 11.53 9.38 0.29
C LEU A 405 11.44 8.82 1.71
N LEU A 406 10.44 9.22 2.48
CA LEU A 406 10.26 8.76 3.86
C LEU A 406 9.94 7.25 3.90
N LEU A 407 9.02 6.78 3.05
CA LEU A 407 8.67 5.37 3.02
C LEU A 407 9.83 4.54 2.46
N ALA A 408 10.52 4.99 1.41
CA ALA A 408 11.69 4.32 0.84
C ALA A 408 12.81 4.18 1.86
N PHE A 409 13.08 5.22 2.65
CA PHE A 409 14.02 5.15 3.75
C PHE A 409 13.62 4.07 4.77
N GLY A 410 12.38 4.14 5.29
CA GLY A 410 11.91 3.21 6.30
C GLY A 410 11.94 1.74 5.84
N VAL A 411 11.42 1.44 4.65
CA VAL A 411 11.41 0.07 4.12
C VAL A 411 12.78 -0.40 3.66
N GLY A 412 13.62 0.51 3.16
CA GLY A 412 14.99 0.21 2.76
C GLY A 412 15.84 -0.21 3.95
N VAL A 413 15.73 0.51 5.06
CA VAL A 413 16.42 0.20 6.32
C VAL A 413 15.85 -1.07 6.97
N ALA A 414 14.52 -1.22 7.04
CA ALA A 414 13.92 -2.35 7.75
C ALA A 414 14.03 -3.68 6.97
N SER A 415 14.04 -3.64 5.64
CA SER A 415 14.15 -4.83 4.83
C SER A 415 15.61 -5.24 4.67
N THR A 416 15.90 -6.53 4.77
CA THR A 416 17.18 -7.14 4.38
C THR A 416 17.02 -8.09 3.20
N ASN A 417 15.79 -8.44 2.82
CA ASN A 417 15.48 -9.37 1.76
C ASN A 417 14.84 -8.66 0.56
N PHE A 418 15.27 -8.97 -0.67
CA PHE A 418 14.72 -8.32 -1.87
C PHE A 418 13.27 -8.69 -2.18
N GLY A 419 12.87 -9.94 -1.92
CA GLY A 419 11.48 -10.39 -2.09
C GLY A 419 10.52 -9.66 -1.15
N ALA A 420 10.95 -9.39 0.09
CA ALA A 420 10.18 -8.55 1.02
C ALA A 420 10.18 -7.07 0.58
N LEU A 421 11.33 -6.54 0.17
CA LEU A 421 11.49 -5.15 -0.24
C LEU A 421 10.57 -4.77 -1.40
N VAL A 422 10.49 -5.61 -2.45
CA VAL A 422 9.63 -5.35 -3.61
C VAL A 422 8.15 -5.27 -3.22
N ARG A 423 7.74 -5.97 -2.15
CA ARG A 423 6.39 -5.87 -1.60
C ARG A 423 6.20 -4.59 -0.78
N TYR A 424 7.15 -4.32 0.12
CA TYR A 424 7.02 -3.22 1.07
C TYR A 424 7.03 -1.84 0.41
N LYS A 425 7.64 -1.71 -0.78
CA LYS A 425 7.67 -0.44 -1.53
C LYS A 425 6.44 -0.19 -2.42
N ILE A 426 5.55 -1.15 -2.61
CA ILE A 426 4.38 -1.00 -3.49
C ILE A 426 3.55 0.25 -3.19
N PRO A 427 3.29 0.64 -1.93
CA PRO A 427 2.48 1.82 -1.64
C PRO A 427 3.08 3.14 -2.19
N LEU A 428 4.42 3.28 -2.30
CA LEU A 428 5.05 4.49 -2.86
C LEU A 428 5.12 4.49 -4.39
N MET A 429 5.08 3.32 -5.04
CA MET A 429 5.34 3.19 -6.48
C MET A 429 4.39 4.02 -7.36
N PRO A 430 3.04 4.02 -7.16
CA PRO A 430 2.17 4.80 -8.04
C PRO A 430 2.37 6.31 -7.87
N PHE A 431 2.86 6.77 -6.72
CA PHE A 431 3.19 8.17 -6.48
C PHE A 431 4.49 8.55 -7.15
N PHE A 432 5.53 7.74 -6.99
CA PHE A 432 6.85 8.01 -7.57
C PHE A 432 6.83 8.01 -9.10
N PHE A 433 6.23 6.99 -9.73
CA PHE A 433 6.14 6.93 -11.19
C PHE A 433 5.25 8.03 -11.76
N SER A 434 4.11 8.31 -11.13
CA SER A 434 3.23 9.40 -11.59
C SER A 434 3.90 10.76 -11.43
N MET A 435 4.70 10.94 -10.37
CA MET A 435 5.51 12.15 -10.19
C MET A 435 6.51 12.32 -11.34
N ILE A 436 7.32 11.30 -11.62
CA ILE A 436 8.29 11.31 -12.74
C ILE A 436 7.59 11.63 -14.06
N TYR A 437 6.45 10.98 -14.32
CA TYR A 437 5.67 11.20 -15.54
C TYR A 437 5.12 12.63 -15.64
N VAL A 438 4.61 13.22 -14.56
CA VAL A 438 4.15 14.62 -14.57
C VAL A 438 5.32 15.58 -14.79
N VAL A 439 6.48 15.33 -14.18
CA VAL A 439 7.66 16.17 -14.42
C VAL A 439 8.06 16.13 -15.89
N TYR A 440 8.04 14.95 -16.52
CA TYR A 440 8.29 14.81 -17.96
C TYR A 440 7.32 15.67 -18.79
N VAL A 441 6.02 15.55 -18.53
CA VAL A 441 4.98 16.28 -19.25
C VAL A 441 5.17 17.80 -19.09
N LYS A 442 5.32 18.28 -17.86
CA LYS A 442 5.51 19.71 -17.54
C LYS A 442 6.81 20.27 -18.12
N SER A 443 7.85 19.45 -18.26
CA SER A 443 9.11 19.88 -18.85
C SER A 443 8.98 20.22 -20.34
N LYS A 444 8.04 19.58 -21.04
CA LYS A 444 7.72 19.85 -22.45
C LYS A 444 6.81 21.04 -22.65
N GLU A 445 5.85 21.26 -21.76
CA GLU A 445 4.93 22.42 -21.80
C GLU A 445 5.63 23.75 -21.54
N ARG A 446 6.69 23.76 -20.73
CA ARG A 446 7.50 24.96 -20.41
C ARG A 446 8.69 25.14 -21.37
N LYS A 447 8.49 24.88 -22.65
CA LYS A 447 9.34 25.35 -23.76
C LYS A 447 8.59 26.48 -24.43
#